data_AF-A0A3M1RQD6-F1
#
_entry.id   AF-A0A3M1RQD6-F1
#
_cell.length_a   1.000
_cell.length_b   1.000
_cell.length_c   1.000
_cell.angle_alpha   90.00
_cell.angle_beta   90.00
_cell.angle_gamma   90.00
#
_symmetry.space_group_name_H-M   'P 1'
#
loop_
_entity.id
_entity.type
_entity.pdbx_description
1 polymer ?
#
loop_
_entity_poly.entity_id
_entity_poly.type
_entity_poly.pdbx_seq_one_letter_code
_entity_poly.pdbx_strand_id
1 'polypeptide(L)'
;MKMKCYFCKKDIEISGKVSRNDTCPHCGNDIHCCLNCTFFDESKHNKCAETQAEWVSDRERRNYCEYFNLKSQEDMQASAKEKEEARRRAESLFKK
;
A
#
# COMPACT_ATOMS: atom_id res chain seq x y z
N MET A 1 -14.99 -3.45 -0.05
CA MET A 1 -13.77 -2.70 -0.45
C MET A 1 -13.08 -3.48 -1.56
N LYS A 2 -12.60 -2.82 -2.62
CA LYS A 2 -11.78 -3.45 -3.65
C LYS A 2 -10.32 -3.09 -3.45
N MET A 3 -9.44 -4.06 -3.57
CA MET A 3 -8.00 -3.85 -3.53
C MET A 3 -7.31 -4.65 -4.63
N LYS A 4 -6.11 -4.24 -5.03
CA LYS A 4 -5.30 -4.98 -6.00
C LYS A 4 -4.13 -5.63 -5.28
N CYS A 5 -4.06 -6.97 -5.32
CA CYS A 5 -3.02 -7.71 -4.60
C CYS A 5 -1.64 -7.28 -5.08
N TYR A 6 -0.73 -6.95 -4.16
CA TYR A 6 0.62 -6.57 -4.55
C TYR A 6 1.35 -7.69 -5.30
N PHE A 7 1.16 -8.95 -4.91
CA PHE A 7 1.89 -10.08 -5.51
C PHE A 7 1.34 -10.48 -6.88
N CYS A 8 0.05 -10.81 -6.97
CA CYS A 8 -0.53 -11.35 -8.20
C CYS A 8 -1.23 -10.30 -9.09
N LYS A 9 -1.32 -9.05 -8.63
CA LYS A 9 -1.96 -7.91 -9.33
C LYS A 9 -3.45 -8.09 -9.68
N LYS A 10 -4.08 -9.17 -9.21
CA LYS A 10 -5.51 -9.42 -9.34
C LYS A 10 -6.29 -8.62 -8.29
N ASP A 11 -7.50 -8.26 -8.66
CA ASP A 11 -8.42 -7.55 -7.77
C ASP A 11 -9.06 -8.55 -6.79
N ILE A 12 -9.17 -8.11 -5.54
CA ILE A 12 -9.78 -8.83 -4.42
C ILE A 12 -10.90 -7.96 -3.87
N GLU A 13 -12.07 -8.55 -3.72
CA GLU A 13 -13.17 -7.93 -3.01
C GLU A 13 -13.14 -8.39 -1.56
N ILE A 14 -12.98 -7.43 -0.64
CA ILE A 14 -12.95 -7.68 0.80
C ILE A 14 -14.20 -7.10 1.44
N SER A 15 -14.90 -7.97 2.16
CA SER A 15 -16.12 -7.69 2.91
C SER A 15 -15.77 -7.36 4.36
N GLY A 16 -15.42 -6.10 4.63
CA GLY A 16 -15.11 -5.62 5.98
C GLY A 16 -13.63 -5.30 6.20
N LYS A 17 -13.18 -5.44 7.46
CA LYS A 17 -11.78 -5.23 7.85
C LYS A 17 -10.95 -6.47 7.57
N VAL A 18 -9.74 -6.27 7.06
CA VAL A 18 -8.75 -7.33 6.88
C VAL A 18 -8.26 -7.81 8.25
N SER A 19 -8.41 -9.10 8.48
CA SER A 19 -7.78 -9.82 9.58
C SER A 19 -6.31 -10.08 9.26
N ARG A 20 -5.50 -10.25 10.32
CA ARG A 20 -4.09 -10.63 10.18
C ARG A 20 -3.90 -11.92 9.41
N ASN A 21 -4.88 -12.83 9.47
CA ASN A 21 -4.81 -14.14 8.84
C ASN A 21 -5.39 -14.19 7.42
N ASP A 22 -5.89 -13.07 6.89
CA ASP A 22 -6.48 -13.05 5.57
C ASP A 22 -5.41 -13.21 4.49
N THR A 23 -5.71 -14.10 3.55
CA THR A 23 -4.85 -14.43 2.41
C THR A 23 -5.55 -14.13 1.10
N CYS A 24 -4.78 -13.78 0.07
CA CYS A 24 -5.31 -13.56 -1.26
C CYS A 24 -5.94 -14.85 -1.81
N PRO A 25 -7.21 -14.84 -2.27
CA PRO A 25 -7.87 -16.03 -2.80
C PRO A 25 -7.26 -16.53 -4.12
N HIS A 26 -6.43 -15.71 -4.79
CA HIS A 26 -5.83 -16.05 -6.08
C HIS A 26 -4.42 -16.61 -5.99
N CYS A 27 -3.63 -16.21 -4.99
CA CYS A 27 -2.22 -16.62 -4.87
C CYS A 27 -1.83 -17.12 -3.48
N GLY A 28 -2.74 -17.08 -2.50
CA GLY A 28 -2.49 -17.57 -1.14
C GLY A 28 -1.57 -16.70 -0.27
N ASN A 29 -0.97 -15.64 -0.82
CA ASN A 29 -0.12 -14.74 -0.05
C ASN A 29 -0.91 -13.94 0.99
N ASP A 30 -0.26 -13.59 2.10
CA ASP A 30 -0.86 -12.76 3.14
C ASP A 30 -1.28 -11.39 2.60
N ILE A 31 -2.51 -10.98 2.93
CA ILE A 31 -3.02 -9.65 2.60
C ILE A 31 -2.51 -8.64 3.63
N HIS A 32 -2.43 -9.03 4.90
CA HIS A 32 -1.93 -8.20 5.99
C HIS A 32 -0.39 -8.14 6.03
N CYS A 33 0.20 -7.54 5.00
CA CYS A 33 1.65 -7.31 4.89
C CYS A 33 1.94 -5.86 4.52
N CYS A 34 3.17 -5.38 4.76
CA CYS A 34 3.53 -3.99 4.49
C CYS A 34 3.25 -3.62 3.02
N LEU A 35 3.53 -4.50 2.07
CA LEU A 35 3.35 -4.22 0.64
C LEU A 35 1.89 -3.89 0.23
N ASN A 36 0.91 -4.41 0.96
CA ASN A 36 -0.51 -4.11 0.73
C ASN A 36 -1.03 -2.96 1.63
N CYS A 37 -0.18 -2.36 2.46
CA CYS A 37 -0.55 -1.27 3.36
C CYS A 37 -0.58 0.08 2.63
N THR A 38 -1.51 0.97 3.01
CA THR A 38 -1.61 2.34 2.49
C THR A 38 -0.35 3.16 2.80
N PHE A 39 0.24 2.94 3.99
CA PHE A 39 1.42 3.65 4.47
C PHE A 39 2.74 3.17 3.87
N PHE A 40 2.74 2.08 3.09
CA PHE A 40 3.97 1.59 2.49
C PHE A 40 4.44 2.52 1.37
N ASP A 41 5.69 2.97 1.50
CA ASP A 41 6.34 3.91 0.59
C ASP A 41 7.84 3.61 0.51
N GLU A 42 8.30 3.16 -0.65
CA GLU A 42 9.69 2.78 -0.90
C GLU A 42 10.69 3.94 -0.77
N SER A 43 10.23 5.19 -0.85
CA SER A 43 11.10 6.36 -0.72
C SER A 43 11.45 6.70 0.73
N LYS A 44 10.69 6.20 1.71
CA LYS A 44 10.89 6.49 3.13
C LYS A 44 12.02 5.63 3.71
N HIS A 45 12.65 6.14 4.79
CA HIS A 45 13.73 5.44 5.50
C HIS A 45 13.28 4.03 5.96
N ASN A 46 12.15 3.95 6.65
CA ASN A 46 11.60 2.68 7.14
C ASN A 46 10.72 1.94 6.12
N LYS A 47 10.61 2.48 4.90
CA LYS A 47 9.62 2.08 3.88
C LYS A 47 8.17 2.21 4.35
N CYS A 48 7.94 3.08 5.33
CA CYS A 48 6.64 3.36 5.94
C CYS A 48 6.49 4.87 6.11
N ALA A 49 5.33 5.40 5.77
CA ALA A 49 4.95 6.80 5.96
C ALA A 49 4.49 7.09 7.40
N GLU A 50 3.98 6.08 8.11
CA GLU A 50 3.68 6.19 9.54
C GLU A 50 4.97 6.06 10.35
N THR A 51 5.30 7.11 11.11
CA THR A 51 6.58 7.22 11.83
C THR A 51 6.55 6.55 13.19
N GLN A 52 5.36 6.36 13.77
CA GLN A 52 5.15 5.63 15.03
C GLN A 52 5.03 4.12 14.81
N ALA A 53 4.88 3.66 13.56
CA ALA A 53 4.79 2.25 13.26
C ALA A 53 6.08 1.51 13.59
N GLU A 54 5.93 0.33 14.18
CA GLU A 54 7.05 -0.55 14.48
C GLU A 54 7.78 -0.98 13.21
N TRP A 55 9.09 -1.18 13.32
CA TRP A 55 9.89 -1.65 12.21
C TRP A 55 9.56 -3.11 11.87
N VAL A 56 9.26 -3.35 10.59
CA VAL A 56 9.01 -4.69 10.06
C VAL A 56 10.19 -5.12 9.20
N SER A 57 10.83 -6.24 9.54
CA SER A 57 11.95 -6.81 8.80
C SER A 57 11.50 -7.35 7.44
N ASP A 58 10.59 -8.33 7.47
CA ASP A 58 9.98 -8.96 6.29
C ASP A 58 8.67 -8.26 5.93
N ARG A 59 8.72 -7.47 4.85
CA ARG A 59 7.59 -6.65 4.38
C ARG A 59 6.62 -7.42 3.50
N GLU A 60 7.04 -8.59 3.03
CA GLU A 60 6.27 -9.45 2.13
C GLU A 60 5.34 -10.39 2.91
N ARG A 61 5.74 -10.75 4.13
CA ARG A 61 4.96 -11.63 5.02
C ARG A 61 4.00 -10.88 5.93
N ARG A 62 3.09 -11.66 6.52
CA ARG A 62 2.25 -11.23 7.64
C ARG A 62 3.05 -10.54 8.74
N ASN A 63 2.55 -9.40 9.19
CA ASN A 63 3.09 -8.70 10.37
C ASN A 63 1.99 -8.38 11.39
N TYR A 64 2.40 -7.81 12.52
CA TYR A 64 1.52 -7.47 13.64
C TYR A 64 1.30 -5.95 13.81
N CYS A 65 1.70 -5.15 12.82
CA CYS A 65 1.66 -3.70 12.89
C CYS A 65 0.22 -3.21 13.16
N GLU A 66 0.02 -2.50 14.26
CA GLU A 66 -1.30 -1.98 14.66
C GLU A 66 -1.77 -0.82 13.79
N TYR A 67 -0.83 -0.15 13.12
CA TYR A 67 -1.10 0.91 12.15
C TYR A 67 -1.42 0.38 10.75
N PHE A 68 -1.53 -0.94 10.57
CA PHE A 68 -1.85 -1.49 9.26
C PHE A 68 -3.22 -1.00 8.78
N ASN A 69 -3.24 -0.47 7.56
CA ASN A 69 -4.47 -0.14 6.86
C ASN A 69 -4.35 -0.57 5.40
N LEU A 70 -5.33 -1.33 4.92
CA LEU A 70 -5.28 -1.91 3.58
C LEU A 70 -5.37 -0.82 2.52
N LYS A 71 -4.46 -0.86 1.55
CA LYS A 71 -4.50 0.04 0.39
C LYS A 71 -5.68 -0.35 -0.52
N SER A 72 -6.72 0.47 -0.54
CA SER A 72 -7.85 0.28 -1.43
C SER A 72 -7.50 0.68 -2.87
N GLN A 73 -8.29 0.22 -3.84
CA GLN A 73 -8.14 0.62 -5.23
C GLN A 73 -8.37 2.14 -5.41
N GLU A 74 -9.23 2.73 -4.59
CA GLU A 74 -9.49 4.18 -4.56
C GLU A 74 -8.25 4.94 -4.07
N ASP A 75 -7.58 4.47 -3.02
CA ASP A 75 -6.31 5.05 -2.53
C ASP A 75 -5.22 4.99 -3.61
N MET A 76 -5.16 3.89 -4.37
CA MET A 76 -4.21 3.76 -5.48
C MET A 76 -4.45 4.79 -6.58
N GLN A 77 -5.71 5.03 -6.93
CA GLN A 77 -6.09 6.03 -7.94
C GLN A 77 -5.80 7.45 -7.46
N ALA A 78 -6.13 7.76 -6.20
CA ALA A 78 -5.85 9.06 -5.60
C ALA A 78 -4.33 9.33 -5.59
N SER A 79 -3.52 8.38 -5.13
CA SER A 79 -2.06 8.50 -5.09
C SER A 79 -1.45 8.66 -6.50
N ALA A 80 -1.97 7.93 -7.50
CA ALA A 80 -1.50 8.07 -8.88
C ALA A 80 -1.77 9.47 -9.45
N LYS A 81 -2.97 10.02 -9.21
CA LYS A 81 -3.35 11.37 -9.63
C LYS A 81 -2.47 12.43 -8.96
N GLU A 82 -2.24 12.32 -7.66
CA GLU A 82 -1.39 13.25 -6.92
C GLU A 82 0.05 13.24 -7.44
N LYS A 83 0.62 12.06 -7.72
CA LYS A 83 1.95 11.92 -8.33
C LYS A 83 2.04 12.56 -9.71
N GLU A 84 1.01 12.41 -10.53
CA GLU A 84 0.95 13.04 -11.85
C GLU A 84 0.90 14.57 -11.75
N GLU A 85 0.07 15.12 -10.85
CA GLU A 85 0.01 16.55 -10.61
C GLU A 85 1.33 17.11 -10.06
N ALA A 86 1.97 16.42 -9.11
CA ALA A 86 3.27 16.80 -8.57
C ALA A 86 4.33 16.84 -9.68
N ARG A 87 4.33 15.86 -10.59
CA ARG A 87 5.23 15.84 -11.76
C ARG A 87 4.98 17.01 -12.70
N ARG A 88 3.72 17.28 -13.06
CA ARG A 88 3.35 18.42 -13.92
C ARG A 88 3.78 19.76 -13.31
N ARG A 89 3.58 19.94 -12.00
CA ARG A 89 4.02 21.14 -11.28
C ARG A 89 5.54 21.27 -11.28
N ALA A 90 6.28 20.19 -11.04
CA ALA A 90 7.74 20.21 -11.14
C ALA A 90 8.20 20.61 -12.55
N GLU A 91 7.65 20.00 -13.60
CA GLU A 91 7.98 20.34 -14.99
C GLU A 91 7.70 21.81 -15.33
N SER A 92 6.64 22.41 -14.76
CA SER A 92 6.33 23.84 -14.96
C SER A 92 7.33 24.79 -14.28
N LEU A 93 8.00 24.37 -13.21
CA LEU A 93 9.00 25.17 -12.51
C LEU A 93 10.36 25.18 -13.23
N PHE A 94 10.67 24.13 -13.99
CA PHE A 94 11.93 23.99 -14.72
C PHE A 94 11.87 24.39 -16.20
N LYS A 95 10.69 24.70 -16.73
CA LYS A 95 10.55 25.28 -18.08
C LYS A 95 10.72 26.79 -18.01
N LYS A 96 11.94 27.24 -18.31
CA LYS A 96 12.29 28.61 -18.71
C LYS A 96 12.98 28.55 -20.06
#